data_AF-A0A357BW99-F1
#
_entry.id   AF-A0A357BW99-F1
#
_cell.length_a   1.000
_cell.length_b   1.000
_cell.length_c   1.000
_cell.angle_alpha   90.00
_cell.angle_beta   90.00
_cell.angle_gamma   90.00
#
_symmetry.space_group_name_H-M   'P 1'
#
loop_
_entity.id
_entity.type
_entity.pdbx_description
1 polymer ?
#
loop_
_entity_poly.entity_id
_entity_poly.type
_entity_poly.pdbx_seq_one_letter_code
_entity_poly.pdbx_strand_id
1 'polypeptide(L)'
;MKNDDKQSDFKNLPACTAEYIKLVIKKMKWRKSVRADVQAELIGHFEDAIRDCKSDGEKEIRAKELIANFGDAKLIADLARRAKKRCRPIWVKTIIRAFQAACIIIGLFVLYVLWFITGKPAITTNYIEVANKMVRPTADDLQNAAPLYEKAAKILDEQQGKTGYDCTSKTFTEANETDIANIKQWLERNTETLNLIAQGTENSYFWRTIESTDPNDTSMLKGSSKN
;
A
#
# COMPACT_ATOMS: atom_id res chain seq x y z
N MET A 1 -41.21 -10.75 -22.31
CA MET A 1 -42.16 -9.84 -21.62
C MET A 1 -41.53 -8.45 -21.43
N LYS A 2 -41.26 -7.68 -22.49
CA LYS A 2 -40.70 -6.31 -22.37
C LYS A 2 -41.32 -5.29 -23.33
N ASN A 3 -42.30 -5.71 -24.15
CA ASN A 3 -42.95 -4.85 -25.13
C ASN A 3 -44.31 -4.32 -24.65
N ASP A 4 -45.00 -5.03 -23.75
CA ASP A 4 -46.36 -4.66 -23.33
C ASP A 4 -46.39 -3.41 -22.44
N ASP A 5 -45.39 -3.21 -21.58
CA ASP A 5 -45.29 -2.02 -20.69
C ASP A 5 -45.06 -0.70 -21.46
N LYS A 6 -44.49 -0.76 -22.67
CA LYS A 6 -44.28 0.48 -23.46
C LYS A 6 -45.52 0.91 -24.22
N GLN A 7 -46.47 0.01 -24.41
CA GLN A 7 -47.68 0.28 -25.17
C GLN A 7 -48.78 0.84 -24.26
N SER A 8 -48.68 0.63 -22.93
CA SER A 8 -49.58 1.23 -21.95
C SER A 8 -49.40 2.73 -21.79
N ASP A 9 -48.18 3.24 -21.87
CA ASP A 9 -47.88 4.66 -21.57
C ASP A 9 -48.50 5.64 -22.58
N PHE A 10 -48.89 5.17 -23.77
CA PHE A 10 -49.48 6.01 -24.82
C PHE A 10 -50.99 5.76 -25.02
N LYS A 11 -51.65 5.00 -24.13
CA LYS A 11 -53.05 4.55 -24.33
C LYS A 11 -54.06 5.68 -24.48
N ASN A 12 -53.83 6.83 -23.82
CA ASN A 12 -54.76 7.96 -23.86
C ASN A 12 -54.39 9.00 -24.92
N LEU A 13 -53.32 8.78 -25.67
CA LEU A 13 -52.77 9.74 -26.61
C LEU A 13 -53.15 9.39 -28.06
N PRO A 14 -53.52 10.39 -28.88
CA PRO A 14 -53.66 10.20 -30.32
C PRO A 14 -52.35 9.67 -30.94
N ALA A 15 -52.47 8.82 -31.96
CA ALA A 15 -51.34 8.14 -32.58
C ALA A 15 -50.25 9.12 -33.08
N CYS A 16 -50.65 10.26 -33.66
CA CYS A 16 -49.75 11.30 -34.12
C CYS A 16 -48.84 11.86 -33.00
N THR A 17 -49.37 11.98 -31.78
CA THR A 17 -48.61 12.46 -30.61
C THR A 17 -47.65 11.41 -30.11
N ALA A 18 -48.10 10.15 -30.03
CA ALA A 18 -47.26 9.05 -29.60
C ALA A 18 -46.04 8.90 -30.52
N GLU A 19 -46.22 9.02 -31.83
CA GLU A 19 -45.13 8.99 -32.80
C GLU A 19 -44.19 10.18 -32.68
N TYR A 20 -44.74 11.39 -32.50
CA TYR A 20 -43.94 12.60 -32.30
C TYR A 20 -43.06 12.49 -31.04
N ILE A 21 -43.63 12.09 -29.90
CA ILE A 21 -42.88 11.89 -28.65
C ILE A 21 -41.80 10.83 -28.84
N LYS A 22 -42.11 9.69 -29.46
CA LYS A 22 -41.11 8.65 -29.77
C LYS A 22 -39.97 9.19 -30.62
N LEU A 23 -40.27 10.04 -31.61
CA LEU A 23 -39.27 10.69 -32.45
C LEU A 23 -38.38 11.65 -31.65
N VAL A 24 -38.96 12.50 -30.79
CA VAL A 24 -38.23 13.41 -29.90
C VAL A 24 -37.27 12.63 -29.00
N ILE A 25 -37.78 11.59 -28.30
CA ILE A 25 -36.98 10.76 -27.39
C ILE A 25 -35.85 10.02 -28.12
N LYS A 26 -36.11 9.57 -29.36
CA LYS A 26 -35.08 8.95 -30.21
C LYS A 26 -33.99 9.97 -30.60
N LYS A 27 -34.37 11.19 -30.99
CA LYS A 27 -33.43 12.26 -31.37
C LYS A 27 -32.65 12.80 -30.16
N MET A 28 -33.18 12.68 -28.94
CA MET A 28 -32.55 13.14 -27.71
C MET A 28 -31.24 12.40 -27.37
N LYS A 29 -30.96 11.21 -27.90
CA LYS A 29 -29.67 10.48 -27.78
C LYS A 29 -29.00 10.63 -26.40
N TRP A 30 -29.70 10.25 -25.33
CA TRP A 30 -29.21 10.38 -23.95
C TRP A 30 -29.41 9.09 -23.14
N ARG A 31 -28.94 9.04 -21.88
CA ARG A 31 -29.11 7.87 -21.00
C ARG A 31 -30.60 7.51 -20.83
N LYS A 32 -30.88 6.20 -20.71
CA LYS A 32 -32.24 5.63 -20.72
C LYS A 32 -33.16 6.24 -19.65
N SER A 33 -32.67 6.43 -18.42
CA SER A 33 -33.47 6.99 -17.32
C SER A 33 -34.02 8.38 -17.64
N VAL A 34 -33.15 9.30 -18.05
CA VAL A 34 -33.58 10.67 -18.40
C VAL A 34 -34.51 10.70 -19.61
N ARG A 35 -34.35 9.75 -20.56
CA ARG A 35 -35.29 9.62 -21.67
C ARG A 35 -36.67 9.19 -21.19
N ALA A 36 -36.76 8.29 -20.21
CA ALA A 36 -38.03 7.91 -19.60
C ALA A 36 -38.67 9.09 -18.86
N ASP A 37 -37.89 9.84 -18.08
CA ASP A 37 -38.39 11.04 -17.38
C ASP A 37 -38.97 12.07 -18.35
N VAL A 38 -38.25 12.39 -19.43
CA VAL A 38 -38.72 13.33 -20.46
C VAL A 38 -39.93 12.78 -21.22
N GLN A 39 -39.98 11.48 -21.47
CA GLN A 39 -41.13 10.85 -22.12
C GLN A 39 -42.39 10.99 -21.27
N ALA A 40 -42.30 10.68 -19.96
CA ALA A 40 -43.42 10.82 -19.04
C ALA A 40 -43.90 12.27 -18.92
N GLU A 41 -42.95 13.23 -18.84
CA GLU A 41 -43.26 14.66 -18.78
C GLU A 41 -43.96 15.15 -20.06
N LEU A 42 -43.48 14.73 -21.25
CA LEU A 42 -44.16 15.02 -22.51
C LEU A 42 -45.55 14.38 -22.60
N ILE A 43 -45.68 13.11 -22.21
CA ILE A 43 -46.98 12.41 -22.19
C ILE A 43 -47.98 13.21 -21.34
N GLY A 44 -47.62 13.55 -20.10
CA GLY A 44 -48.48 14.33 -19.21
C GLY A 44 -48.88 15.68 -19.79
N HIS A 45 -47.94 16.42 -20.38
CA HIS A 45 -48.25 17.71 -21.02
C HIS A 45 -49.24 17.58 -22.19
N PHE A 46 -49.10 16.54 -23.01
CA PHE A 46 -50.03 16.32 -24.12
C PHE A 46 -51.38 15.79 -23.63
N GLU A 47 -51.41 14.91 -22.63
CA GLU A 47 -52.65 14.42 -22.00
C GLU A 47 -53.45 15.58 -21.37
N ASP A 48 -52.78 16.46 -20.62
CA ASP A 48 -53.41 17.64 -20.02
C ASP A 48 -53.97 18.59 -21.09
N ALA A 49 -53.26 18.78 -22.19
CA ALA A 49 -53.66 19.69 -23.26
C ALA A 49 -54.87 19.20 -24.08
N ILE A 50 -55.14 17.89 -24.09
CA ILE A 50 -56.28 17.30 -24.83
C ILE A 50 -57.41 16.81 -23.90
N ARG A 51 -57.27 16.99 -22.59
CA ARG A 51 -58.20 16.46 -21.58
C ARG A 51 -59.64 16.94 -21.77
N ASP A 52 -59.81 18.19 -22.23
CA ASP A 52 -61.12 18.82 -22.38
C ASP A 52 -61.81 18.50 -23.72
N CYS A 53 -61.15 17.76 -24.62
CA CYS A 53 -61.72 17.31 -25.90
C CYS A 53 -62.67 16.13 -25.68
N LYS A 54 -63.91 16.25 -26.18
CA LYS A 54 -64.98 15.26 -25.91
C LYS A 54 -64.98 14.12 -26.93
N SER A 55 -64.51 14.38 -28.15
CA SER A 55 -64.43 13.41 -29.25
C SER A 55 -62.99 13.07 -29.60
N ASP A 56 -62.74 11.84 -30.05
CA ASP A 56 -61.43 11.42 -30.53
C ASP A 56 -60.98 12.18 -31.78
N GLY A 57 -61.93 12.63 -32.61
CA GLY A 57 -61.64 13.52 -33.74
C GLY A 57 -61.15 14.90 -33.31
N GLU A 58 -61.73 15.46 -32.24
CA GLU A 58 -61.27 16.73 -31.66
C GLU A 58 -59.88 16.60 -31.04
N LYS A 59 -59.61 15.47 -30.35
CA LYS A 59 -58.28 15.17 -29.79
C LYS A 59 -57.21 15.10 -30.87
N GLU A 60 -57.49 14.47 -32.02
CA GLU A 60 -56.53 14.40 -33.12
C GLU A 60 -56.23 15.76 -33.74
N ILE A 61 -57.25 16.58 -33.99
CA ILE A 61 -57.08 17.93 -34.55
C ILE A 61 -56.25 18.77 -33.58
N ARG A 62 -56.63 18.76 -32.30
CA ARG A 62 -55.93 19.53 -31.26
C ARG A 62 -54.50 19.07 -31.06
N ALA A 63 -54.24 17.76 -31.11
CA ALA A 63 -52.90 17.19 -31.04
C ALA A 63 -52.02 17.63 -32.22
N LYS A 64 -52.55 17.65 -33.45
CA LYS A 64 -51.81 18.13 -34.63
C LYS A 64 -51.47 19.61 -34.53
N GLU A 65 -52.41 20.44 -34.06
CA GLU A 65 -52.15 21.86 -33.75
C GLU A 65 -51.06 22.01 -32.69
N LEU A 66 -51.11 21.23 -31.60
CA LEU A 66 -50.11 21.27 -30.55
C LEU A 66 -48.72 20.93 -31.12
N ILE A 67 -48.61 19.84 -31.88
CA ILE A 67 -47.35 19.42 -32.51
C ILE A 67 -46.82 20.52 -33.44
N ALA A 68 -47.68 21.16 -34.23
CA ALA A 68 -47.30 22.28 -35.09
C ALA A 68 -46.74 23.47 -34.28
N ASN A 69 -47.35 23.78 -33.13
CA ASN A 69 -46.89 24.83 -32.22
C ASN A 69 -45.58 24.47 -31.50
N PHE A 70 -45.35 23.20 -31.18
CA PHE A 70 -44.09 22.72 -30.60
C PHE A 70 -42.93 22.73 -31.61
N GLY A 71 -43.21 22.49 -32.88
CA GLY A 71 -42.23 22.55 -33.96
C GLY A 71 -41.39 21.28 -34.12
N ASP A 72 -40.18 21.42 -34.68
CA ASP A 72 -39.32 20.27 -35.04
C ASP A 72 -38.92 19.42 -33.83
N ALA A 73 -39.17 18.11 -33.92
CA ALA A 73 -38.82 17.12 -32.91
C ALA A 73 -37.31 17.15 -32.55
N LYS A 74 -36.43 17.49 -33.51
CA LYS A 74 -34.99 17.59 -33.23
C LYS A 74 -34.67 18.78 -32.33
N LEU A 75 -35.29 19.93 -32.58
CA LEU A 75 -35.10 21.13 -31.77
C LEU A 75 -35.56 20.89 -30.32
N ILE A 76 -36.75 20.29 -30.15
CA ILE A 76 -37.28 19.93 -28.84
C ILE A 76 -36.36 18.95 -28.12
N ALA A 77 -35.84 17.94 -28.82
CA ALA A 77 -34.90 16.98 -28.26
C ALA A 77 -33.62 17.64 -27.72
N ASP A 78 -33.06 18.61 -28.45
CA ASP A 78 -31.85 19.33 -28.02
C ASP A 78 -32.12 20.31 -26.87
N LEU A 79 -33.31 20.93 -26.83
CA LEU A 79 -33.75 21.78 -25.72
C LEU A 79 -33.99 20.97 -24.44
N ALA A 80 -34.76 19.88 -24.53
CA ALA A 80 -35.03 18.99 -23.39
C ALA A 80 -33.72 18.42 -22.81
N ARG A 81 -32.77 18.06 -23.68
CA ARG A 81 -31.42 17.64 -23.25
C ARG A 81 -30.69 18.73 -22.48
N ARG A 82 -30.68 19.96 -22.99
CA ARG A 82 -30.04 21.10 -22.31
C ARG A 82 -30.70 21.42 -20.98
N ALA A 83 -32.03 21.39 -20.91
CA ALA A 83 -32.79 21.61 -19.69
C ALA A 83 -32.43 20.56 -18.61
N LYS A 84 -32.52 19.26 -18.93
CA LYS A 84 -32.12 18.19 -17.99
C LYS A 84 -30.63 18.24 -17.62
N LYS A 85 -29.75 18.76 -18.49
CA LYS A 85 -28.33 18.98 -18.16
C LYS A 85 -28.15 20.11 -17.13
N ARG A 86 -28.90 21.21 -17.25
CA ARG A 86 -28.86 22.35 -16.31
C ARG A 86 -29.44 21.97 -14.95
N CYS A 87 -30.58 21.27 -14.94
CA CYS A 87 -31.25 20.81 -13.73
C CYS A 87 -30.60 19.58 -13.07
N ARG A 88 -29.34 19.26 -13.42
CA ARG A 88 -28.63 18.14 -12.77
C ARG A 88 -28.42 18.49 -11.29
N PRO A 89 -28.87 17.65 -10.34
CA PRO A 89 -28.74 17.93 -8.92
C PRO A 89 -27.28 18.14 -8.54
N ILE A 90 -27.05 19.10 -7.64
CA ILE A 90 -25.72 19.57 -7.24
C ILE A 90 -24.86 18.41 -6.74
N TRP A 91 -25.44 17.47 -6.00
CA TRP A 91 -24.73 16.29 -5.48
C TRP A 91 -24.08 15.44 -6.57
N VAL A 92 -24.71 15.31 -7.75
CA VAL A 92 -24.12 14.57 -8.87
C VAL A 92 -22.91 15.32 -9.46
N LYS A 93 -22.92 16.65 -9.45
CA LYS A 93 -21.74 17.45 -9.83
C LYS A 93 -20.62 17.25 -8.80
N THR A 94 -20.96 17.22 -7.51
CA THR A 94 -20.01 16.98 -6.42
C THR A 94 -19.36 15.61 -6.53
N ILE A 95 -20.12 14.53 -6.78
CA ILE A 95 -19.56 13.18 -6.94
C ILE A 95 -18.54 13.13 -8.08
N ILE A 96 -18.85 13.74 -9.24
CA ILE A 96 -17.93 13.75 -10.39
C ILE A 96 -16.63 14.47 -10.02
N ARG A 97 -16.71 15.60 -9.31
CA ARG A 97 -15.53 16.34 -8.86
C ARG A 97 -14.74 15.58 -7.79
N ALA A 98 -15.42 14.93 -6.86
CA ALA A 98 -14.78 14.10 -5.83
C ALA A 98 -14.02 12.92 -6.46
N PHE A 99 -14.61 12.26 -7.45
CA PHE A 99 -13.95 11.18 -8.18
C PHE A 99 -12.68 11.66 -8.91
N GLN A 100 -12.75 12.83 -9.57
CA GLN A 100 -11.57 13.45 -10.18
C GLN A 100 -10.46 13.73 -9.16
N ALA A 101 -10.80 14.29 -8.00
CA ALA A 101 -9.84 14.53 -6.93
C ALA A 101 -9.23 13.23 -6.39
N ALA A 102 -10.05 12.19 -6.19
CA ALA A 102 -9.59 10.88 -5.76
C ALA A 102 -8.59 10.28 -6.76
N CYS A 103 -8.85 10.37 -8.07
CA CYS A 103 -7.91 9.89 -9.09
C CYS A 103 -6.54 10.61 -9.00
N ILE A 104 -6.54 11.92 -8.74
CA ILE A 104 -5.30 12.70 -8.58
C ILE A 104 -4.54 12.23 -7.34
N ILE A 105 -5.23 12.09 -6.20
CA ILE A 105 -4.63 11.62 -4.94
C ILE A 105 -4.03 10.22 -5.12
N ILE A 106 -4.76 9.31 -5.77
CA ILE A 106 -4.27 7.95 -6.06
C ILE A 106 -3.02 8.01 -6.95
N GLY A 107 -3.01 8.86 -7.98
CA GLY A 107 -1.83 9.05 -8.84
C GLY A 107 -0.60 9.53 -8.06
N LEU A 108 -0.78 10.53 -7.19
CA LEU A 108 0.30 11.03 -6.31
C LEU A 108 0.79 9.95 -5.34
N PHE A 109 -0.13 9.16 -4.78
CA PHE A 109 0.22 8.07 -3.88
C PHE A 109 1.04 6.99 -4.60
N VAL A 110 0.66 6.60 -5.82
CA VAL A 110 1.44 5.65 -6.62
C VAL A 110 2.85 6.18 -6.90
N LEU A 111 2.97 7.47 -7.27
CA LEU A 111 4.28 8.10 -7.46
C LEU A 111 5.12 8.10 -6.18
N TYR A 112 4.50 8.41 -5.04
CA TYR A 112 5.17 8.36 -3.74
C TYR A 112 5.65 6.94 -3.40
N VAL A 113 4.82 5.93 -3.61
CA VAL A 113 5.19 4.52 -3.34
C VAL A 113 6.34 4.07 -4.26
N LEU A 114 6.31 4.45 -5.54
CA LEU A 114 7.42 4.14 -6.47
C LEU A 114 8.71 4.83 -6.03
N TRP A 115 8.63 6.09 -5.64
CA TRP A 115 9.78 6.83 -5.10
C TRP A 115 10.29 6.18 -3.80
N PHE A 116 9.39 5.76 -2.92
CA PHE A 116 9.73 5.14 -1.64
C PHE A 116 10.41 3.78 -1.82
N ILE A 117 9.91 2.93 -2.73
CA ILE A 117 10.50 1.61 -3.01
C ILE A 117 11.84 1.75 -3.73
N THR A 118 12.02 2.77 -4.57
CA THR A 118 13.30 3.01 -5.29
C THR A 118 14.33 3.78 -4.46
N GLY A 119 13.89 4.47 -3.40
CA GLY A 119 14.76 5.15 -2.45
C GLY A 119 15.66 4.16 -1.72
N LYS A 120 16.97 4.41 -1.72
CA LYS A 120 17.89 3.67 -0.84
C LYS A 120 17.68 4.19 0.59
N PRO A 121 17.50 3.31 1.59
CA PRO A 121 17.41 3.75 2.97
C PRO A 121 18.74 4.41 3.37
N ALA A 122 18.68 5.69 3.69
CA ALA A 122 19.81 6.38 4.29
C ALA A 122 19.72 6.18 5.81
N ILE A 123 20.63 5.36 6.36
CA ILE A 123 20.74 5.20 7.80
C ILE A 123 21.36 6.50 8.37
N THR A 124 20.52 7.35 8.97
CA THR A 124 20.96 8.63 9.55
C THR A 124 21.61 8.47 10.92
N THR A 125 21.47 7.30 11.53
CA THR A 125 21.91 7.01 12.89
C THR A 125 22.94 5.90 12.88
N ASN A 126 24.11 6.14 13.49
CA ASN A 126 25.11 5.10 13.66
C ASN A 126 24.66 4.10 14.75
N TYR A 127 23.92 3.06 14.33
CA TYR A 127 23.40 2.06 15.26
C TYR A 127 24.50 1.23 15.94
N ILE A 128 25.69 1.12 15.34
CA ILE A 128 26.85 0.46 15.96
C ILE A 128 27.32 1.28 17.17
N GLU A 129 27.42 2.60 17.02
CA GLU A 129 27.77 3.49 18.14
C GLU A 129 26.70 3.43 19.24
N VAL A 130 25.42 3.44 18.87
CA VAL A 130 24.32 3.31 19.82
C VAL A 130 24.40 1.97 20.58
N ALA A 131 24.65 0.86 19.88
CA ALA A 131 24.80 -0.45 20.50
C ALA A 131 26.01 -0.51 21.45
N ASN A 132 27.17 0.00 21.02
CA ASN A 132 28.38 0.06 21.85
C ASN A 132 28.14 0.91 23.12
N LYS A 133 27.40 2.03 23.01
CA LYS A 133 27.01 2.85 24.16
C LYS A 133 26.07 2.11 25.13
N MET A 134 25.18 1.26 24.63
CA MET A 134 24.23 0.52 25.47
C MET A 134 24.90 -0.58 26.28
N VAL A 135 25.94 -1.22 25.73
CA VAL A 135 26.65 -2.33 26.41
C VAL A 135 27.79 -1.81 27.30
N ARG A 136 28.31 -0.62 27.03
CA ARG A 136 29.39 0.00 27.81
C ARG A 136 28.86 0.47 29.18
N PRO A 137 29.40 -0.03 30.30
CA PRO A 137 29.12 0.52 31.62
C PRO A 137 29.75 1.91 31.78
N THR A 138 29.32 2.67 32.79
CA THR A 138 29.93 3.97 33.13
C THR A 138 31.30 3.75 33.79
N ALA A 139 32.27 3.31 32.99
CA ALA A 139 33.63 2.95 33.40
C ALA A 139 34.66 3.46 32.39
N ASP A 140 35.89 3.61 32.87
CA ASP A 140 37.04 3.98 32.04
C ASP A 140 37.46 2.80 31.15
N ASP A 141 37.93 3.08 29.94
CA ASP A 141 38.32 2.07 28.96
C ASP A 141 39.47 1.17 29.45
N LEU A 142 40.30 1.68 30.37
CA LEU A 142 41.36 0.91 31.04
C LEU A 142 40.83 -0.23 31.90
N GLN A 143 39.59 -0.14 32.37
CA GLN A 143 38.95 -1.17 33.19
C GLN A 143 38.27 -2.25 32.34
N ASN A 144 38.37 -2.18 31.00
CA ASN A 144 37.79 -3.17 30.10
C ASN A 144 38.72 -4.38 29.95
N ALA A 145 38.24 -5.55 30.34
CA ALA A 145 38.95 -6.82 30.15
C ALA A 145 38.88 -7.35 28.70
N ALA A 146 37.93 -6.88 27.88
CA ALA A 146 37.72 -7.41 26.53
C ALA A 146 38.95 -7.43 25.61
N PRO A 147 39.74 -6.35 25.46
CA PRO A 147 40.93 -6.37 24.59
C PRO A 147 41.98 -7.39 25.04
N LEU A 148 42.09 -7.66 26.34
CA LEU A 148 43.03 -8.65 26.88
C LEU A 148 42.58 -10.07 26.51
N TYR A 149 41.28 -10.36 26.66
CA TYR A 149 40.73 -11.66 26.27
C TYR A 149 40.74 -11.87 24.75
N GLU A 150 40.48 -10.84 23.95
CA GLU A 150 40.55 -10.93 22.48
C GLU A 150 41.98 -11.19 22.00
N LYS A 151 42.97 -10.51 22.59
CA LYS A 151 44.39 -10.79 22.33
C LYS A 151 44.77 -12.21 22.73
N ALA A 152 44.32 -12.68 23.90
CA ALA A 152 44.56 -14.05 24.35
C ALA A 152 43.94 -15.09 23.41
N ALA A 153 42.68 -14.89 22.99
CA ALA A 153 41.99 -15.78 22.05
C ALA A 153 42.70 -15.85 20.70
N LYS A 154 43.15 -14.71 20.16
CA LYS A 154 43.90 -14.67 18.90
C LYS A 154 45.21 -15.45 18.96
N ILE A 155 45.98 -15.28 20.03
CA ILE A 155 47.24 -16.04 20.24
C ILE A 155 46.93 -17.53 20.34
N LEU A 156 45.86 -17.90 21.05
CA LEU A 156 45.45 -19.29 21.19
C LEU A 156 45.03 -19.92 19.85
N ASP A 157 44.23 -19.22 19.04
CA ASP A 157 43.79 -19.70 17.71
C ASP A 157 44.99 -19.89 16.76
N GLU A 158 45.95 -18.96 16.77
CA GLU A 158 47.20 -19.08 15.99
C GLU A 158 48.05 -20.29 16.42
N GLN A 159 47.94 -20.70 17.68
CA GLN A 159 48.68 -21.85 18.24
C GLN A 159 47.92 -23.18 18.11
N GLN A 160 46.58 -23.19 18.11
CA GLN A 160 45.76 -24.40 18.06
C GLN A 160 45.82 -25.16 16.73
N GLY A 161 46.25 -24.52 15.64
CA GLY A 161 46.51 -25.20 14.37
C GLY A 161 47.64 -26.25 14.40
N LYS A 162 48.30 -26.50 15.55
CA LYS A 162 49.54 -27.29 15.64
C LYS A 162 49.54 -28.43 16.68
N THR A 163 48.46 -28.68 17.42
CA THR A 163 48.44 -29.76 18.43
C THR A 163 47.19 -30.60 18.39
N GLY A 164 47.29 -31.81 17.84
CA GLY A 164 46.23 -32.81 17.78
C GLY A 164 46.11 -33.70 19.03
N TYR A 165 46.52 -33.21 20.20
CA TYR A 165 46.46 -33.99 21.45
C TYR A 165 45.37 -33.45 22.37
N ASP A 166 44.23 -34.14 22.43
CA ASP A 166 43.13 -33.82 23.33
C ASP A 166 43.33 -34.52 24.68
N CYS A 167 44.01 -33.85 25.60
CA CYS A 167 44.09 -34.27 27.00
C CYS A 167 42.92 -33.75 27.84
N THR A 168 42.01 -32.95 27.27
CA THR A 168 40.94 -32.25 28.01
C THR A 168 39.74 -33.15 28.31
N SER A 169 39.67 -34.32 27.67
CA SER A 169 38.62 -35.33 27.86
C SER A 169 38.87 -36.32 29.01
N LYS A 170 40.09 -36.34 29.58
CA LYS A 170 40.45 -37.23 30.68
C LYS A 170 40.23 -36.57 32.05
N THR A 171 39.79 -37.35 33.03
CA THR A 171 39.71 -36.86 34.42
C THR A 171 41.08 -36.84 35.09
N PHE A 172 41.26 -36.02 36.13
CA PHE A 172 42.53 -35.87 36.85
C PHE A 172 43.11 -37.20 37.37
N THR A 173 42.24 -38.16 37.71
CA THR A 173 42.61 -39.50 38.19
C THR A 173 43.08 -40.45 37.08
N GLU A 174 42.90 -40.09 35.81
CA GLU A 174 43.24 -40.90 34.64
C GLU A 174 44.48 -40.39 33.90
N ALA A 175 45.01 -39.23 34.32
CA ALA A 175 46.20 -38.63 33.72
C ALA A 175 47.46 -39.43 34.10
N ASN A 176 48.15 -39.95 33.08
CA ASN A 176 49.45 -40.61 33.26
C ASN A 176 50.61 -39.60 33.19
N GLU A 177 51.85 -40.06 33.44
CA GLU A 177 53.04 -39.19 33.43
C GLU A 177 53.23 -38.45 32.08
N THR A 178 52.85 -39.10 30.97
CA THR A 178 52.90 -38.51 29.63
C THR A 178 51.85 -37.41 29.46
N ASP A 179 50.63 -37.59 29.97
CA ASP A 179 49.58 -36.58 29.99
C ASP A 179 50.04 -35.34 30.79
N ILE A 180 50.65 -35.56 31.96
CA ILE A 180 51.18 -34.49 32.82
C ILE A 180 52.31 -33.73 32.10
N ALA A 181 53.22 -34.43 31.41
CA ALA A 181 54.29 -33.79 30.65
C ALA A 181 53.74 -32.93 29.49
N ASN A 182 52.73 -33.42 28.78
CA ASN A 182 52.06 -32.69 27.70
C ASN A 182 51.32 -31.45 28.21
N ILE A 183 50.64 -31.55 29.36
CA ILE A 183 49.97 -30.41 30.01
C ILE A 183 51.00 -29.35 30.41
N LYS A 184 52.12 -29.75 31.02
CA LYS A 184 53.20 -28.80 31.37
C LYS A 184 53.76 -28.09 30.15
N GLN A 185 54.05 -28.83 29.08
CA GLN A 185 54.54 -28.24 27.83
C GLN A 185 53.51 -27.28 27.21
N TRP A 186 52.21 -27.61 27.31
CA TRP A 186 51.15 -26.72 26.85
C TRP A 186 51.07 -25.44 27.69
N LEU A 187 51.15 -25.55 29.02
CA LEU A 187 51.16 -24.40 29.94
C LEU A 187 52.35 -23.48 29.64
N GLU A 188 53.56 -24.04 29.53
CA GLU A 188 54.77 -23.27 29.20
C GLU A 188 54.64 -22.52 27.87
N ARG A 189 54.11 -23.20 26.84
CA ARG A 189 53.87 -22.61 25.51
C ARG A 189 52.83 -21.49 25.52
N ASN A 190 51.80 -21.62 26.37
CA ASN A 190 50.69 -20.67 26.46
C ASN A 190 50.85 -19.67 27.61
N THR A 191 52.04 -19.56 28.21
CA THR A 191 52.28 -18.67 29.36
C THR A 191 51.85 -17.21 29.06
N GLU A 192 52.14 -16.70 27.86
CA GLU A 192 51.72 -15.36 27.46
C GLU A 192 50.18 -15.22 27.43
N THR A 193 49.49 -16.18 26.82
CA THR A 193 48.02 -16.24 26.78
C THR A 193 47.42 -16.28 28.18
N LEU A 194 47.97 -17.13 29.06
CA LEU A 194 47.51 -17.27 30.44
C LEU A 194 47.73 -16.00 31.24
N ASN A 195 48.85 -15.29 31.02
CA ASN A 195 49.11 -13.99 31.65
C ASN A 195 48.11 -12.92 31.19
N LEU A 196 47.73 -12.89 29.90
CA LEU A 196 46.71 -11.98 29.40
C LEU A 196 45.33 -12.27 30.00
N ILE A 197 44.99 -13.56 30.17
CA ILE A 197 43.76 -13.97 30.86
C ILE A 197 43.79 -13.51 32.33
N ALA A 198 44.90 -13.73 33.03
CA ALA A 198 45.06 -13.30 34.42
C ALA A 198 44.92 -11.77 34.56
N GLN A 199 45.59 -10.99 33.70
CA GLN A 199 45.43 -9.53 33.66
C GLN A 199 43.98 -9.12 33.37
N GLY A 200 43.29 -9.84 32.48
CA GLY A 200 41.87 -9.63 32.20
C GLY A 200 40.98 -9.85 33.42
N THR A 201 41.32 -10.80 34.30
CA THR A 201 40.54 -11.06 35.53
C THR A 201 40.73 -10.00 36.61
N GLU A 202 41.80 -9.20 36.54
CA GLU A 202 42.03 -8.07 37.45
C GLU A 202 41.13 -6.86 37.11
N ASN A 203 40.61 -6.81 35.88
CA ASN A 203 39.72 -5.75 35.42
C ASN A 203 38.27 -5.96 35.90
N SER A 204 37.67 -4.89 36.42
CA SER A 204 36.33 -4.95 37.04
C SER A 204 35.18 -5.11 36.05
N TYR A 205 35.42 -4.87 34.76
CA TYR A 205 34.38 -4.84 33.75
C TYR A 205 34.81 -5.55 32.46
N PHE A 206 33.81 -6.00 31.72
CA PHE A 206 33.98 -6.61 30.40
C PHE A 206 32.88 -6.12 29.47
N TRP A 207 33.26 -5.49 28.36
CA TRP A 207 32.34 -5.21 27.27
C TRP A 207 33.08 -5.29 25.94
N ARG A 208 32.43 -5.89 24.93
CA ARG A 208 32.96 -5.93 23.58
C ARG A 208 32.57 -4.70 22.80
N THR A 209 33.47 -4.27 21.92
CA THR A 209 33.18 -3.22 20.94
C THR A 209 32.86 -3.90 19.63
N ILE A 210 31.70 -3.56 19.05
CA ILE A 210 31.37 -3.96 17.69
C ILE A 210 32.16 -3.04 16.76
N GLU A 211 33.12 -3.61 16.04
CA GLU A 211 33.85 -2.93 14.97
C GLU A 211 33.17 -3.25 13.63
N SER A 212 32.72 -2.22 12.91
CA SER A 212 32.37 -2.37 11.50
C SER A 212 32.82 -1.15 10.71
N THR A 213 33.37 -1.41 9.53
CA THR A 213 33.91 -0.42 8.61
C THR A 213 32.80 0.29 7.81
N ASP A 214 31.58 -0.26 7.77
CA ASP A 214 30.43 0.33 7.09
C ASP A 214 29.29 0.57 8.11
N PRO A 215 28.85 1.83 8.33
CA PRO A 215 27.71 2.12 9.19
C PRO A 215 26.38 1.51 8.66
N ASN A 216 26.35 1.02 7.42
CA ASN A 216 25.24 0.26 6.84
C ASN A 216 25.48 -1.26 6.87
N ASP A 217 26.50 -1.75 7.57
CA ASP A 217 26.80 -3.16 7.66
C ASP A 217 25.72 -3.92 8.44
N THR A 218 24.80 -4.50 7.68
CA THR A 218 23.74 -5.39 8.18
C THR A 218 24.21 -6.84 8.36
N SER A 219 25.51 -7.15 8.22
CA SER A 219 26.03 -8.52 8.37
C SER A 219 25.65 -9.15 9.71
N MET A 220 25.63 -8.35 10.79
CA MET A 220 25.20 -8.77 12.13
C MET A 220 23.68 -9.07 12.23
N LEU A 221 22.85 -8.51 11.35
CA LEU A 221 21.39 -8.78 11.28
C LEU A 221 21.07 -10.02 10.44
N LYS A 222 22.00 -10.46 9.59
CA LYS A 222 21.91 -11.76 8.93
C LYS A 222 22.33 -12.82 9.94
N GLY A 223 21.40 -13.18 10.82
CA GLY A 223 21.55 -14.31 11.72
C GLY A 223 22.12 -15.51 10.95
N SER A 224 23.13 -16.14 11.52
CA SER A 224 23.82 -17.30 10.98
C SER A 224 22.83 -18.43 10.72
N SER A 225 22.14 -18.38 9.59
CA SER A 225 21.36 -19.48 9.02
C SER A 225 22.36 -20.48 8.45
N LYS A 226 23.04 -21.19 9.35
CA LYS A 226 23.70 -22.45 9.01
C LYS A 226 22.58 -23.47 8.82
N ASN A 227 22.28 -23.76 7.56
CA ASN A 227 21.70 -25.05 7.17
C ASN A 227 22.79 -26.13 7.33
#